data_AF-A0A5B0FG06-F1
#
_entry.id   AF-A0A5B0FG06-F1
#
_cell.length_a   1.000
_cell.length_b   1.000
_cell.length_c   1.000
_cell.angle_alpha   90.00
_cell.angle_beta   90.00
_cell.angle_gamma   90.00
#
_symmetry.space_group_name_H-M   'P 1'
#
loop_
_entity.id
_entity.type
_entity.pdbx_description
1 polymer ?
#
loop_
_entity_poly.entity_id
_entity_poly.type
_entity_poly.pdbx_seq_one_letter_code
_entity_poly.pdbx_strand_id
1 'polypeptide(L)'
;MKKIEEHLESIEEVLSLVIRKNASIENLIQMATESQNKTLADTVIQLKRDLAQDASAQQLETYLSQIEQAVVNVPKASEVRHHHHFDLQAKGFIISAALLLISTAISIAVAISNYNESTRLQESDLKFRISRQLSPAVAARADSIYYTDPERAELETQKLEAQELSVKDAEELLKRRQMEAQEAKELLKQLKKE
;
A
#
# COMPACT_ATOMS: atom_id res chain seq x y z
N MET A 1 -4.74 20.68 9.34
CA MET A 1 -3.28 20.45 9.40
C MET A 1 -2.79 20.39 10.84
N LYS A 2 -2.96 21.44 11.66
CA LYS A 2 -2.55 21.46 13.09
C LYS A 2 -2.85 20.20 13.92
N LYS A 3 -4.07 19.64 13.80
CA LYS A 3 -4.50 18.46 14.57
C LYS A 3 -3.75 17.17 14.19
N ILE A 4 -3.28 17.06 12.95
CA ILE A 4 -2.56 15.88 12.45
C ILE A 4 -1.09 15.94 12.91
N GLU A 5 -0.49 17.13 12.94
CA GLU A 5 0.86 17.35 13.48
C GLU A 5 0.91 17.06 14.98
N GLU A 6 -0.07 17.53 15.76
CA GLU A 6 -0.19 17.23 17.20
C GLU A 6 -0.30 15.71 17.48
N HIS A 7 -1.04 14.98 16.64
CA HIS A 7 -1.15 13.52 16.78
C HIS A 7 0.15 12.81 16.37
N LEU A 8 0.89 13.33 15.39
CA LEU A 8 2.18 12.77 15.01
C LEU A 8 3.23 12.98 16.10
N GLU A 9 3.27 14.19 16.68
CA GLU A 9 4.20 14.57 17.75
C GLU A 9 3.94 13.73 19.02
N SER A 10 2.66 13.51 19.35
CA SER A 10 2.27 12.62 20.46
C SER A 10 2.68 11.16 20.23
N ILE A 11 2.60 10.67 19.00
CA ILE A 11 3.03 9.30 18.65
C ILE A 11 4.56 9.19 18.72
N GLU A 12 5.29 10.20 18.25
CA GLU A 12 6.75 10.24 18.32
C GLU A 12 7.25 10.27 19.76
N GLU A 13 6.57 11.05 20.62
CA GLU A 13 6.87 11.10 22.06
C GLU A 13 6.65 9.74 22.73
N VAL A 14 5.54 9.05 22.43
CA VAL A 14 5.26 7.70 22.95
C VAL A 14 6.29 6.68 22.46
N LEU A 15 6.69 6.72 21.19
CA LEU A 15 7.75 5.86 20.63
C LEU A 15 9.09 6.09 21.33
N SER A 16 9.46 7.35 21.54
CA SER A 16 10.70 7.70 22.25
C SER A 16 10.71 7.17 23.69
N LEU A 17 9.56 7.23 24.37
CA LEU A 17 9.38 6.71 25.72
C LEU A 17 9.50 5.19 25.77
N VAL A 18 8.91 4.48 24.79
CA VAL A 18 8.99 3.02 24.68
C VAL A 18 10.43 2.58 24.41
N ILE A 19 11.14 3.24 23.49
CA ILE A 19 12.55 2.95 23.20
C ILE A 19 13.41 3.12 24.46
N ARG A 20 13.20 4.22 25.21
CA ARG A 20 13.93 4.50 26.45
C ARG A 20 13.64 3.46 27.54
N LYS A 21 12.39 3.02 27.68
CA LYS A 21 12.01 1.98 28.64
C LYS A 21 12.60 0.61 28.28
N ASN A 22 12.61 0.25 26.99
CA ASN A 22 13.21 -1.00 26.54
C ASN A 22 14.73 -1.03 26.79
N ALA A 23 15.45 0.05 26.47
CA ALA A 23 16.87 0.16 26.79
C ALA A 23 17.16 0.08 28.31
N SER A 24 16.26 0.60 29.15
CA SER A 24 16.38 0.48 30.60
C SER A 24 16.15 -0.96 31.08
N ILE A 25 15.23 -1.70 30.47
CA ILE A 25 14.96 -3.10 30.81
C ILE A 25 16.15 -3.99 30.43
N GLU A 26 16.75 -3.77 29.24
CA GLU A 26 17.94 -4.49 28.81
C GLU A 26 19.11 -4.30 29.78
N ASN A 27 19.36 -3.06 30.23
CA ASN A 27 20.39 -2.78 31.23
C ASN A 27 20.11 -3.46 32.59
N LEU A 28 18.84 -3.50 33.03
CA LEU A 28 18.47 -4.19 34.27
C LEU A 28 18.67 -5.71 34.18
N ILE A 29 18.36 -6.31 33.02
CA ILE A 29 18.60 -7.74 32.78
C ILE A 29 20.10 -8.04 32.78
N GLN A 30 20.91 -7.18 32.14
CA GLN A 30 22.36 -7.35 32.12
C GLN A 30 22.96 -7.23 33.52
N MET A 31 22.57 -6.20 34.28
CA MET A 31 23.01 -6.01 35.67
C MET A 31 22.59 -7.18 36.58
N ALA A 32 21.37 -7.69 36.43
CA ALA A 32 20.90 -8.84 37.21
C ALA A 32 21.69 -10.11 36.88
N THR A 33 22.02 -10.32 35.59
CA THR A 33 22.82 -11.47 35.14
C THR A 33 24.26 -11.38 35.62
N GLU A 34 24.89 -10.21 35.52
CA GLU A 34 26.25 -9.96 36.02
C GLU A 34 26.31 -10.09 37.55
N SER A 35 25.31 -9.58 38.27
CA SER A 35 25.22 -9.71 39.72
C SER A 35 25.06 -11.16 40.15
N GLN A 36 24.20 -11.95 39.51
CA GLN A 36 24.02 -13.36 39.84
C GLN A 36 25.29 -14.17 39.57
N ASN A 37 25.97 -13.92 38.45
CA ASN A 37 27.25 -14.58 38.14
C ASN A 37 28.34 -14.24 39.16
N LYS A 38 28.40 -12.98 39.60
CA LYS A 38 29.36 -12.56 40.63
C LYS A 38 29.05 -13.18 41.99
N THR A 39 27.78 -13.18 42.41
CA THR A 39 27.36 -13.84 43.66
C THR A 39 27.67 -15.32 43.62
N LEU A 40 27.39 -16.01 42.51
CA LEU A 40 27.67 -17.43 42.36
C LEU A 40 29.17 -17.72 42.44
N ALA A 41 30.00 -16.93 41.75
CA ALA A 41 31.46 -17.03 41.80
C ALA A 41 32.00 -16.78 43.22
N ASP A 42 31.49 -15.77 43.93
CA ASP A 42 31.90 -15.45 45.29
C ASP A 42 31.51 -16.58 46.27
N THR A 43 30.31 -17.15 46.16
CA THR A 43 29.93 -18.33 46.97
C THR A 43 30.78 -19.56 46.67
N VAL A 44 31.19 -19.79 45.43
CA VAL A 44 32.09 -20.92 45.07
C VAL A 44 33.47 -20.71 45.68
N ILE A 45 34.00 -19.47 45.65
CA ILE A 45 35.28 -19.13 46.27
C ILE A 45 35.20 -19.27 47.80
N GLN A 46 34.08 -18.87 48.40
CA GLN A 46 33.87 -18.96 49.85
C GLN A 46 33.74 -20.41 50.31
N LEU A 47 32.95 -21.23 49.59
CA LEU A 47 32.86 -22.67 49.81
C LEU A 47 34.22 -23.34 49.67
N LYS A 48 35.02 -23.00 48.65
CA LYS A 48 36.37 -23.55 48.45
C LYS A 48 37.32 -23.21 49.62
N ARG A 49 37.18 -22.02 50.22
CA ARG A 49 37.98 -21.58 51.37
C ARG A 49 37.57 -22.29 52.65
N ASP A 50 36.27 -22.45 52.88
CA ASP A 50 35.73 -23.15 54.04
C ASP A 50 36.02 -24.66 53.98
N LEU A 51 36.12 -25.22 52.77
CA LEU A 51 36.44 -26.63 52.57
C LEU A 51 37.92 -27.00 52.75
N ALA A 52 38.84 -26.05 52.55
CA ALA A 52 40.27 -26.28 52.77
C ALA A 52 40.61 -26.58 54.24
N GLN A 53 39.65 -26.41 55.15
CA GLN A 53 39.79 -26.70 56.58
C GLN A 53 39.29 -28.08 57.01
N ASP A 54 38.64 -28.88 56.15
CA ASP A 54 37.97 -30.12 56.57
C ASP A 54 38.31 -31.35 55.69
N ALA A 55 38.46 -32.52 56.33
CA ALA A 55 39.09 -33.71 55.76
C ALA A 55 38.22 -34.53 54.77
N SER A 56 37.10 -33.98 54.29
CA SER A 56 36.19 -34.60 53.31
C SER A 56 36.45 -34.16 51.86
N ALA A 57 37.64 -33.60 51.60
CA ALA A 57 37.99 -32.85 50.40
C ALA A 57 37.79 -33.58 49.06
N GLN A 58 37.99 -34.90 48.97
CA GLN A 58 37.99 -35.61 47.68
C GLN A 58 36.60 -35.77 47.03
N GLN A 59 35.55 -36.05 47.81
CA GLN A 59 34.20 -36.17 47.26
C GLN A 59 33.64 -34.81 46.84
N LEU A 60 33.96 -33.77 47.60
CA LEU A 60 33.53 -32.42 47.30
C LEU A 60 34.32 -31.75 46.16
N GLU A 61 35.60 -32.07 45.99
CA GLU A 61 36.38 -31.61 44.83
C GLU A 61 35.76 -32.14 43.52
N THR A 62 35.21 -33.35 43.56
CA THR A 62 34.45 -33.92 42.44
C THR A 62 33.15 -33.14 42.19
N TYR A 63 32.39 -32.80 43.24
CA TYR A 63 31.17 -31.97 43.09
C TYR A 63 31.46 -30.54 42.64
N LEU A 64 32.53 -29.92 43.15
CA LEU A 64 32.96 -28.58 42.74
C LEU A 64 33.40 -28.55 41.29
N SER A 65 34.15 -29.57 40.85
CA SER A 65 34.55 -29.70 39.45
C SER A 65 33.33 -29.88 38.53
N GLN A 66 32.32 -30.65 38.95
CA GLN A 66 31.07 -30.79 38.20
C GLN A 66 30.27 -29.48 38.14
N ILE A 67 30.23 -28.70 39.22
CA ILE A 67 29.57 -27.39 39.25
C ILE A 67 30.33 -26.40 38.37
N GLU A 68 31.67 -26.37 38.43
CA GLU A 68 32.50 -25.54 37.57
C GLU A 68 32.28 -25.87 36.08
N GLN A 69 32.23 -27.15 35.75
CA GLN A 69 31.91 -27.60 34.38
C GLN A 69 30.48 -27.19 33.97
N ALA A 70 29.51 -27.32 34.87
CA ALA A 70 28.14 -26.92 34.59
C ALA A 70 28.05 -25.40 34.36
N VAL A 71 28.74 -24.58 35.15
CA VAL A 71 28.78 -23.12 35.01
C VAL A 71 29.50 -22.69 33.73
N VAL A 72 30.60 -23.35 33.35
CA VAL A 72 31.28 -23.10 32.07
C VAL A 72 30.40 -23.47 30.87
N ASN A 73 29.57 -24.51 31.02
CA ASN A 73 28.63 -24.96 30.00
C ASN A 73 27.30 -24.18 30.02
N VAL A 74 27.08 -23.28 30.99
CA VAL A 74 25.96 -22.33 30.91
C VAL A 74 26.26 -21.37 29.76
N PRO A 75 25.39 -21.29 28.74
CA PRO A 75 25.60 -20.40 27.62
C PRO A 75 25.67 -18.95 28.10
N LYS A 76 26.81 -18.28 27.85
CA LYS A 76 27.11 -16.90 28.27
C LYS A 76 26.18 -15.84 27.66
N ALA A 77 25.48 -16.20 26.59
CA ALA A 77 24.42 -15.42 26.01
C ALA A 77 23.20 -16.32 25.92
N SER A 78 22.11 -15.91 26.56
CA SER A 78 20.79 -16.43 26.20
C SER A 78 20.64 -16.21 24.70
N GLU A 79 20.53 -17.28 23.92
CA GLU A 79 20.09 -17.18 22.54
C GLU A 79 18.67 -16.61 22.60
N VAL A 80 18.53 -15.28 22.52
CA VAL A 80 17.24 -14.61 22.48
C VAL A 80 16.65 -14.96 21.12
N ARG A 81 15.96 -16.09 21.05
CA ARG A 81 15.10 -16.41 19.93
C ARG A 81 13.96 -15.41 19.99
N HIS A 82 14.06 -14.37 19.16
CA HIS A 82 12.95 -13.45 18.89
C HIS A 82 11.84 -14.22 18.19
N HIS A 83 11.02 -14.91 18.96
CA HIS A 83 9.79 -15.43 18.43
C HIS A 83 8.80 -14.26 18.35
N HIS A 84 8.58 -13.77 17.13
CA HIS A 84 7.50 -12.84 16.85
C HIS A 84 6.16 -13.57 16.96
N HIS A 85 5.70 -13.74 18.19
CA HIS A 85 4.34 -14.18 18.46
C HIS A 85 3.43 -12.99 18.14
N PHE A 86 2.69 -13.08 17.02
CA PHE A 86 1.56 -12.20 16.81
C PHE A 86 0.50 -12.58 17.84
N ASP A 87 0.47 -11.83 18.94
CA ASP A 87 -0.49 -12.01 20.01
C ASP A 87 -1.92 -11.98 19.45
N LEU A 88 -2.86 -12.74 20.03
CA LEU A 88 -4.24 -12.82 19.55
C LEU A 88 -4.92 -11.43 19.52
N GLN A 89 -4.47 -10.49 20.36
CA GLN A 89 -4.89 -9.08 20.30
C GLN A 89 -4.38 -8.33 19.05
N ALA A 90 -3.21 -8.68 18.50
CA ALA A 90 -2.65 -8.04 17.31
C ALA A 90 -3.38 -8.44 16.01
N LYS A 91 -4.10 -9.57 16.00
CA LYS A 91 -4.89 -9.99 14.82
C LYS A 91 -5.98 -8.98 14.49
N GLY A 92 -6.65 -8.41 15.49
CA GLY A 92 -7.65 -7.36 15.30
C GLY A 92 -7.05 -6.10 14.70
N PHE A 93 -5.85 -5.72 15.14
CA PHE A 93 -5.12 -4.57 14.60
C PHE A 93 -4.77 -4.77 13.11
N ILE A 94 -4.25 -5.94 12.73
CA ILE A 94 -3.91 -6.25 11.33
C ILE A 94 -5.17 -6.23 10.44
N ILE A 95 -6.27 -6.82 10.90
CA ILE A 95 -7.55 -6.79 10.18
C ILE A 95 -8.04 -5.35 10.02
N SER A 96 -7.97 -4.55 11.08
CA SER A 96 -8.37 -3.14 11.03
C SER A 96 -7.51 -2.31 10.07
N ALA A 97 -6.20 -2.55 10.06
CA ALA A 97 -5.27 -1.90 9.14
C ALA A 97 -5.56 -2.30 7.69
N ALA A 98 -5.83 -3.58 7.44
CA ALA A 98 -6.23 -4.06 6.11
C ALA A 98 -7.54 -3.40 5.64
N LEU A 99 -8.55 -3.31 6.50
CA LEU A 99 -9.82 -2.64 6.18
C LEU A 99 -9.62 -1.15 5.91
N LEU A 100 -8.78 -0.47 6.69
CA LEU A 100 -8.43 0.94 6.46
C LEU A 100 -7.73 1.15 5.12
N LEU A 101 -6.79 0.26 4.76
CA LEU A 101 -6.12 0.31 3.46
C LEU A 101 -7.10 0.11 2.31
N ILE A 102 -8.01 -0.86 2.42
CA ILE A 102 -9.06 -1.10 1.42
C ILE A 102 -9.98 0.11 1.30
N SER A 103 -10.46 0.66 2.42
CA SER A 103 -11.32 1.85 2.42
C SER A 103 -10.62 3.06 1.80
N THR A 104 -9.33 3.23 2.07
CA THR A 104 -8.52 4.32 1.50
C THR A 104 -8.34 4.12 -0.01
N ALA A 105 -8.04 2.91 -0.46
CA ALA A 105 -7.91 2.59 -1.87
C ALA A 105 -9.22 2.84 -2.65
N ILE A 106 -10.36 2.44 -2.08
CA ILE A 106 -11.68 2.72 -2.66
C ILE A 106 -11.93 4.23 -2.73
N SER A 107 -11.61 4.96 -1.66
CA SER A 107 -11.79 6.42 -1.62
C SER A 107 -10.95 7.13 -2.68
N ILE A 108 -9.70 6.72 -2.85
CA ILE A 108 -8.80 7.25 -3.90
C ILE A 108 -9.35 6.91 -5.29
N ALA A 109 -9.78 5.67 -5.52
CA ALA A 109 -10.36 5.27 -6.80
C ALA A 109 -11.59 6.12 -7.16
N VAL A 110 -12.49 6.33 -6.20
CA VAL A 110 -13.66 7.21 -6.37
C VAL A 110 -13.24 8.65 -6.64
N ALA A 111 -12.26 9.18 -5.90
CA ALA A 111 -11.76 10.54 -6.11
C ALA A 111 -11.17 10.74 -7.52
N ILE A 112 -10.37 9.78 -8.00
CA ILE A 112 -9.81 9.81 -9.36
C ILE A 112 -10.91 9.71 -10.40
N SER A 113 -11.86 8.79 -10.22
CA SER A 113 -13.01 8.63 -11.12
C SER A 113 -13.82 9.92 -11.24
N ASN A 114 -14.14 10.54 -10.10
CA ASN A 114 -14.90 11.79 -10.06
C ASN A 114 -14.12 12.96 -10.66
N TYR A 115 -12.81 13.02 -10.45
CA TYR A 115 -11.97 14.08 -11.04
C TYR A 115 -11.93 13.98 -12.57
N ASN A 116 -11.74 12.77 -13.09
CA ASN A 116 -11.74 12.52 -14.53
C ASN A 116 -13.10 12.84 -15.15
N GLU A 117 -14.19 12.40 -14.50
CA GLU A 117 -15.55 12.69 -14.94
C GLU A 117 -15.85 14.19 -14.91
N SER A 118 -15.49 14.87 -13.83
CA SER A 118 -15.69 16.31 -13.69
C SER A 118 -14.94 17.09 -14.76
N THR A 119 -13.71 16.70 -15.07
CA THR A 119 -12.92 17.35 -16.12
C THR A 119 -13.57 17.13 -17.49
N ARG A 120 -14.00 15.91 -17.80
CA ARG A 120 -14.73 15.58 -19.02
C ARG A 120 -16.03 16.38 -19.16
N LEU A 121 -16.81 16.47 -18.09
CA LEU A 121 -18.05 17.23 -18.05
C LEU A 121 -17.80 18.73 -18.21
N GLN A 122 -16.73 19.27 -17.61
CA GLN A 122 -16.41 20.69 -17.71
C GLN A 122 -16.04 21.10 -19.15
N GLU A 123 -15.30 20.26 -19.87
CA GLU A 123 -15.02 20.50 -21.29
C GLU A 123 -16.29 20.45 -22.15
N SER A 124 -17.17 19.48 -21.88
CA SER A 124 -18.46 19.36 -22.58
C SER A 124 -19.40 20.53 -22.28
N ASP A 125 -19.46 20.97 -21.02
CA ASP A 125 -20.30 22.08 -20.57
C ASP A 125 -19.97 23.37 -21.31
N LEU A 126 -18.68 23.71 -21.47
CA LEU A 126 -18.31 24.90 -22.24
C LEU A 126 -18.76 24.81 -23.70
N LYS A 127 -18.53 23.67 -24.36
CA LYS A 127 -18.94 23.45 -25.76
C LYS A 127 -20.46 23.52 -25.91
N PHE A 128 -21.20 22.91 -25.00
CA PHE A 128 -22.66 22.93 -24.99
C PHE A 128 -23.20 24.34 -24.78
N ARG A 129 -22.66 25.10 -23.81
CA ARG A 129 -23.05 26.50 -23.59
C ARG A 129 -22.78 27.38 -24.80
N ILE A 130 -21.65 27.21 -25.47
CA ILE A 130 -21.34 27.92 -26.72
C ILE A 130 -22.36 27.56 -27.80
N SER A 131 -22.60 26.26 -28.05
CA SER A 131 -23.57 25.78 -29.05
C SER A 131 -24.98 26.33 -28.80
N ARG A 132 -25.41 26.35 -27.52
CA ARG A 132 -26.70 26.91 -27.13
C ARG A 132 -26.82 28.41 -27.43
N GLN A 133 -25.74 29.18 -27.30
CA GLN A 133 -25.75 30.60 -27.66
C GLN A 133 -25.72 30.82 -29.18
N LEU A 134 -25.01 29.96 -29.92
CA LEU A 134 -24.95 30.02 -31.38
C LEU A 134 -26.27 29.62 -32.03
N SER A 135 -27.02 28.71 -31.43
CA SER A 135 -28.30 28.22 -31.96
C SER A 135 -29.34 27.97 -30.87
N PRO A 136 -29.92 29.03 -30.27
CA PRO A 136 -30.83 28.92 -29.14
C PRO A 136 -32.09 28.09 -29.45
N ALA A 137 -32.64 28.21 -30.65
CA ALA A 137 -33.83 27.48 -31.07
C ALA A 137 -33.59 25.96 -31.14
N VAL A 138 -32.41 25.54 -31.61
CA VAL A 138 -32.04 24.13 -31.69
C VAL A 138 -31.83 23.56 -30.29
N ALA A 139 -31.12 24.29 -29.44
CA ALA A 139 -30.90 23.90 -28.05
C ALA A 139 -32.23 23.78 -27.27
N ALA A 140 -33.14 24.76 -27.41
CA ALA A 140 -34.44 24.70 -26.75
C ALA A 140 -35.27 23.48 -27.19
N ARG A 141 -35.17 23.08 -28.46
CA ARG A 141 -35.82 21.87 -28.96
C ARG A 141 -35.18 20.61 -28.41
N ALA A 142 -33.85 20.55 -28.36
CA ALA A 142 -33.13 19.42 -27.77
C ALA A 142 -33.49 19.26 -26.28
N ASP A 143 -33.49 20.35 -25.52
CA ASP A 143 -33.92 20.39 -24.12
C ASP A 143 -35.37 19.90 -24.00
N SER A 144 -36.28 20.37 -24.86
CA SER A 144 -37.68 19.92 -24.85
C SER A 144 -37.82 18.42 -25.11
N ILE A 145 -37.06 17.84 -26.04
CA ILE A 145 -37.10 16.40 -26.33
C ILE A 145 -36.60 15.63 -25.10
N TYR A 146 -35.46 16.04 -24.53
CA TYR A 146 -34.88 15.40 -23.35
C TYR A 146 -35.82 15.43 -22.15
N TYR A 147 -36.41 16.59 -21.83
CA TYR A 147 -37.32 16.71 -20.68
C TYR A 147 -38.66 16.01 -20.87
N THR A 148 -39.08 15.78 -22.12
CA THR A 148 -40.34 15.06 -22.39
C THR A 148 -40.16 13.56 -22.19
N ASP A 149 -39.07 12.99 -22.73
CA ASP A 149 -38.77 11.56 -22.65
C ASP A 149 -37.26 11.32 -22.73
N PRO A 150 -36.56 11.28 -21.57
CA PRO A 150 -35.10 11.15 -21.54
C PRO A 150 -34.60 9.84 -22.13
N GLU A 151 -35.28 8.73 -21.86
CA GLU A 151 -34.86 7.39 -22.31
C GLU A 151 -34.94 7.28 -23.83
N ARG A 152 -36.05 7.78 -24.40
CA ARG A 152 -36.20 7.81 -25.86
C ARG A 152 -35.23 8.79 -26.51
N ALA A 153 -34.99 9.94 -25.89
CA ALA A 153 -34.02 10.93 -26.39
C ALA A 153 -32.60 10.34 -26.46
N GLU A 154 -32.20 9.55 -25.46
CA GLU A 154 -30.92 8.86 -25.46
C GLU A 154 -30.85 7.81 -26.59
N LEU A 155 -31.87 6.96 -26.71
CA LEU A 155 -31.91 5.91 -27.73
C LEU A 155 -31.89 6.49 -29.17
N GLU A 156 -32.68 7.53 -29.43
CA GLU A 156 -32.71 8.18 -30.74
C GLU A 156 -31.37 8.87 -31.07
N THR A 157 -30.75 9.53 -30.08
CA THR A 157 -29.42 10.12 -30.24
C THR A 157 -28.37 9.07 -30.58
N GLN A 158 -28.29 7.97 -29.81
CA GLN A 158 -27.34 6.88 -30.06
C GLN A 158 -27.50 6.29 -31.46
N LYS A 159 -28.74 6.12 -31.92
CA LYS A 159 -29.03 5.63 -33.26
C LYS A 159 -28.52 6.59 -34.35
N LEU A 160 -28.75 7.89 -34.18
CA LEU A 160 -28.29 8.91 -35.13
C LEU A 160 -26.77 9.00 -35.17
N GLU A 161 -26.12 8.95 -34.01
CA GLU A 161 -24.65 8.94 -33.90
C GLU A 161 -24.04 7.71 -34.59
N ALA A 162 -24.61 6.53 -34.36
CA ALA A 162 -24.17 5.30 -35.03
C ALA A 162 -24.37 5.37 -36.54
N GLN A 163 -25.49 5.95 -36.99
CA GLN A 163 -25.74 6.16 -38.42
C GLN A 163 -24.74 7.14 -39.03
N GLU A 164 -24.46 8.27 -38.37
CA GLU A 164 -23.48 9.25 -38.86
C GLU A 164 -22.08 8.65 -38.97
N LEU A 165 -21.67 7.82 -37.99
CA LEU A 165 -20.40 7.11 -38.04
C LEU A 165 -20.34 6.16 -39.25
N SER A 166 -21.39 5.37 -39.49
CA SER A 166 -21.44 4.45 -40.64
C SER A 166 -21.38 5.18 -41.99
N VAL A 167 -21.98 6.37 -42.08
CA VAL A 167 -21.94 7.20 -43.29
C VAL A 167 -20.53 7.73 -43.50
N LYS A 168 -19.86 8.24 -42.44
CA LYS A 168 -18.47 8.71 -42.52
C LYS A 168 -17.53 7.59 -42.96
N ASP A 169 -17.64 6.40 -42.39
CA ASP A 169 -16.83 5.25 -42.77
C ASP A 169 -17.05 4.87 -44.25
N ALA A 170 -18.30 4.88 -44.71
CA ALA A 170 -18.64 4.63 -46.11
C ALA A 170 -18.07 5.70 -47.05
N GLU A 171 -18.13 6.97 -46.67
CA GLU A 171 -17.54 8.09 -47.43
C GLU A 171 -16.02 8.00 -47.50
N GLU A 172 -15.35 7.67 -46.40
CA GLU A 172 -13.90 7.48 -46.37
C GLU A 172 -13.47 6.29 -47.23
N LEU A 173 -14.20 5.17 -47.15
CA LEU A 173 -13.97 4.02 -48.01
C LEU A 173 -14.15 4.36 -49.49
N LEU A 174 -15.21 5.10 -49.83
CA LEU A 174 -15.49 5.53 -51.21
C LEU A 174 -14.37 6.44 -51.73
N LYS A 175 -13.91 7.42 -50.93
CA LYS A 175 -12.77 8.27 -51.28
C LYS A 175 -11.51 7.45 -51.54
N ARG A 176 -11.21 6.48 -50.67
CA ARG A 176 -10.06 5.59 -50.83
C ARG A 176 -10.14 4.77 -52.12
N ARG A 177 -11.30 4.17 -52.41
CA ARG A 177 -11.53 3.42 -53.65
C ARG A 177 -11.42 4.30 -54.91
N GLN A 178 -11.87 5.55 -54.84
CA GLN A 178 -11.71 6.50 -55.93
C GLN A 178 -10.24 6.83 -56.21
N MET A 179 -9.43 7.04 -55.16
CA MET A 179 -7.99 7.26 -55.30
C MET A 179 -7.30 6.03 -55.90
N GLU A 180 -7.55 4.83 -55.36
CA GLU A 180 -7.01 3.57 -55.91
C GLU A 180 -7.38 3.38 -57.39
N ALA A 181 -8.63 3.69 -57.77
CA ALA A 181 -9.09 3.59 -59.15
C ALA A 181 -8.45 4.64 -60.08
N GLN A 182 -8.15 5.84 -59.58
CA GLN A 182 -7.42 6.87 -60.33
C GLN A 182 -5.97 6.45 -60.56
N GLU A 183 -5.28 5.96 -59.53
CA GLU A 183 -3.91 5.46 -59.64
C GLU A 183 -3.80 4.30 -60.64
N ALA A 184 -4.71 3.32 -60.56
CA ALA A 184 -4.75 2.20 -61.50
C ALA A 184 -4.98 2.66 -62.95
N LYS A 185 -5.81 3.69 -63.17
CA LYS A 185 -6.03 4.28 -64.50
C LYS A 185 -4.79 4.96 -65.04
N GLU A 186 -4.05 5.70 -64.21
CA GLU A 186 -2.80 6.34 -64.63
C GLU A 186 -1.71 5.31 -64.95
N LEU A 187 -1.57 4.25 -64.14
CA LEU A 187 -0.67 3.13 -64.44
C LEU A 187 -1.02 2.46 -65.79
N LEU A 188 -2.29 2.22 -66.06
CA LEU A 188 -2.74 1.63 -67.32
C LEU A 188 -2.42 2.53 -68.52
N LYS A 189 -2.56 3.85 -68.39
CA LYS A 189 -2.17 4.81 -69.44
C LYS A 189 -0.66 4.79 -69.70
N GLN A 190 0.16 4.65 -68.66
CA GLN A 190 1.62 4.55 -68.81
C GLN A 190 1.99 3.27 -69.59
N LEU A 191 1.44 2.12 -69.20
CA LEU A 191 1.68 0.84 -69.86
C LEU A 191 1.20 0.79 -71.33
N LYS A 192 0.21 1.61 -71.72
CA LYS A 192 -0.28 1.69 -73.10
C LYS A 192 0.51 2.63 -74.02
N LYS A 193 1.45 3.41 -73.46
CA LYS A 193 2.30 4.34 -74.23
C LYS A 193 3.65 3.72 -74.60
N GLU A 194 4.00 2.57 -74.03
CA GLU A 194 5.07 1.67 -74.50
C GLU A 194 4.55 0.76 -75.61
#